data_AF-A0A382QFU6-F1
#
_entry.id   AF-A0A382QFU6-F1
#
_cell.length_a   1.000
_cell.length_b   1.000
_cell.length_c   1.000
_cell.angle_alpha   90.00
_cell.angle_beta   90.00
_cell.angle_gamma   90.00
#
_symmetry.space_group_name_H-M   'P 1'
#
loop_
_entity.id
_entity.type
_entity.pdbx_description
1 polymer ?
#
loop_
_entity_poly.entity_id
_entity_poly.type
_entity_poly.pdbx_seq_one_letter_code
_entity_poly.pdbx_strand_id
1 'polypeptide(L)' 'LKPGQKTTEEELIGFCKENMAKFKRPKKVIFGPMPYTATGKIQKHILRSTFQNNDPADV' A
#
# COMPACT_ATOMS: atom_id res chain seq x y z
N LEU A 1 -9.81 -5.42 -0.38
CA LEU A 1 -11.25 -5.11 -0.49
C LEU A 1 -11.87 -6.20 -1.34
N LYS A 2 -13.02 -6.75 -0.94
CA LYS A 2 -13.74 -7.68 -1.81
C LYS A 2 -14.11 -6.94 -3.11
N PRO A 3 -14.18 -7.63 -4.26
CA PRO A 3 -14.63 -6.98 -5.50
C PRO A 3 -15.98 -6.27 -5.25
N GLY A 4 -16.03 -4.97 -5.50
CA GLY A 4 -17.20 -4.11 -5.23
C GLY A 4 -17.12 -3.25 -3.97
N GLN A 5 -16.17 -3.48 -3.06
CA GLN A 5 -15.96 -2.61 -1.90
C GLN A 5 -15.00 -1.46 -2.26
N LYS A 6 -15.46 -0.23 -2.02
CA LYS A 6 -14.65 0.99 -2.10
C LYS A 6 -14.34 1.44 -0.67
N THR A 7 -13.06 1.62 -0.38
CA THR A 7 -12.58 2.24 0.84
C THR A 7 -11.58 3.30 0.44
N THR A 8 -11.58 4.41 1.16
CA THR A 8 -10.64 5.51 0.93
C THR A 8 -9.32 5.28 1.68
N GLU A 9 -8.25 5.92 1.22
CA GLU A 9 -6.96 5.90 1.91
C GLU A 9 -7.09 6.39 3.36
N GLU A 10 -7.88 7.44 3.58
CA GLU A 10 -8.11 8.06 4.89
C GLU A 10 -8.79 7.12 5.88
N GLU A 11 -9.82 6.39 5.45
CA GLU A 11 -10.51 5.39 6.27
C GLU A 11 -9.56 4.27 6.72
N LEU A 12 -8.69 3.81 5.81
CA LEU A 12 -7.72 2.75 6.09
C LEU A 12 -6.63 3.22 7.05
N ILE A 13 -6.13 4.45 6.88
CA ILE A 13 -5.17 5.06 7.79
C ILE A 13 -5.81 5.32 9.16
N GLY A 14 -7.07 5.78 9.20
CA GLY A 14 -7.87 5.97 10.42
C GLY A 14 -8.03 4.67 11.19
N PHE A 15 -8.40 3.60 10.50
CA PHE A 15 -8.48 2.25 11.08
C PHE A 15 -7.13 1.79 11.65
N CYS A 16 -6.02 1.99 10.91
CA CYS A 16 -4.68 1.69 11.42
C CYS A 16 -4.27 2.59 12.59
N LYS A 17 -4.79 3.81 12.69
CA LYS A 17 -4.52 4.74 13.81
C LYS A 17 -5.16 4.28 15.12
N GLU A 18 -6.33 3.68 15.05
CA GLU A 18 -7.03 3.14 16.22
C GLU A 18 -6.49 1.76 16.64
N ASN A 19 -6.07 0.94 15.67
CA ASN A 19 -5.67 -0.45 15.93
C ASN A 19 -4.15 -0.68 16.03
N MET A 20 -3.30 0.31 15.69
CA MET A 20 -1.85 0.11 15.63
C MET A 20 -1.05 1.30 16.18
N ALA A 21 0.13 1.01 16.72
CA ALA A 21 1.08 2.01 17.17
C ALA A 21 1.57 2.89 16.01
N LYS A 22 1.82 4.18 16.29
CA LYS A 22 2.12 5.24 15.30
C LYS A 22 3.18 4.87 14.25
N PHE A 23 4.22 4.12 14.64
CA PHE A 23 5.34 3.73 13.79
C PHE A 23 5.04 2.56 12.83
N LYS A 24 3.98 1.77 13.08
CA LYS A 24 3.59 0.64 12.20
C LYS A 24 2.54 1.04 11.16
N ARG A 25 2.03 2.27 11.24
CA ARG A 25 0.97 2.74 10.35
C ARG A 25 1.58 3.09 8.99
N PRO A 26 0.93 2.71 7.88
CA PRO A 26 1.40 3.10 6.56
C PRO A 26 1.33 4.62 6.40
N LYS A 27 2.34 5.20 5.73
CA LYS A 27 2.36 6.63 5.39
C LYS A 27 1.48 6.95 4.18
N LYS A 28 1.36 5.99 3.25
CA LYS A 28 0.56 6.08 2.01
C LYS A 28 -0.12 4.73 1.77
N VAL A 29 -1.35 4.74 1.26
CA VAL A 29 -2.11 3.55 0.85
C VAL A 29 -2.55 3.74 -0.60
N ILE A 30 -1.95 2.96 -1.50
CA ILE A 30 -2.24 3.04 -2.93
C ILE A 30 -3.02 1.80 -3.35
N PHE A 31 -4.17 2.03 -3.96
CA PHE A 31 -4.98 0.97 -4.56
C PHE A 31 -4.60 0.80 -6.02
N GLY A 32 -4.31 -0.42 -6.43
CA GLY A 32 -3.96 -0.73 -7.80
C GLY A 32 -3.86 -2.22 -8.05
N PRO A 33 -3.67 -2.62 -9.31
CA PRO A 33 -3.42 -4.01 -9.65
C PRO A 33 -2.07 -4.46 -9.07
N MET A 34 -2.06 -5.60 -8.40
CA MET A 34 -0.83 -6.16 -7.86
C MET A 34 -0.09 -6.94 -8.97
N PRO A 35 1.18 -6.62 -9.29
CA PRO A 35 1.92 -7.33 -10.31
C PRO A 35 2.35 -8.71 -9.80
N TYR A 36 1.73 -9.74 -10.37
CA TYR A 36 2.07 -11.14 -10.14
C TYR A 36 2.89 -11.70 -11.30
N THR A 37 3.67 -12.74 -11.05
CA THR A 37 4.27 -13.58 -12.10
C THR A 37 3.22 -14.53 -12.68
N ALA A 38 3.51 -15.18 -13.80
CA ALA A 38 2.68 -16.26 -14.36
C ALA A 38 2.41 -17.41 -13.37
N THR A 39 3.27 -17.57 -12.35
CA THR A 39 3.12 -18.53 -11.26
C THR A 39 2.49 -17.94 -9.98
N GLY A 40 1.96 -16.72 -10.04
CA GLY A 40 1.25 -16.07 -8.94
C GLY A 40 2.14 -15.45 -7.85
N LYS A 41 3.47 -15.39 -8.04
CA LYS A 41 4.37 -14.75 -7.07
C LYS A 41 4.31 -13.23 -7.21
N ILE A 42 4.31 -12.51 -6.07
CA ILE A 42 4.37 -11.05 -6.07
C ILE A 42 5.74 -10.59 -6.57
N GLN A 43 5.75 -9.70 -7.58
CA GLN A 43 6.96 -9.14 -8.13
C GLN A 43 7.45 -7.93 -7.31
N LYS A 44 8.11 -8.21 -6.17
CA LYS A 44 8.58 -7.16 -5.23
C LYS A 44 9.47 -6.10 -5.88
N HIS A 45 10.25 -6.45 -6.89
CA HIS A 45 11.13 -5.50 -7.58
C HIS A 45 10.33 -4.43 -8.35
N ILE A 46 9.21 -4.82 -8.98
CA ILE A 46 8.29 -3.89 -9.64
C ILE A 46 7.63 -2.99 -8.60
N LEU A 47 7.10 -3.56 -7.51
CA LEU A 47 6.53 -2.76 -6.42
C LEU A 47 7.54 -1.73 -5.92
N ARG A 48 8.76 -2.17 -5.60
CA ARG A 48 9.83 -1.27 -5.13
C ARG A 48 10.12 -0.18 -6.15
N SER A 49 10.24 -0.48 -7.43
CA SER A 49 10.46 0.53 -8.47
C SER A 49 9.29 1.52 -8.59
N THR A 50 8.04 1.05 -8.50
CA THR A 50 6.85 1.90 -8.53
C THR A 50 6.77 2.84 -7.32
N PHE A 51 7.23 2.40 -6.14
CA PHE A 51 7.17 3.19 -4.90
C PHE A 51 8.46 3.98 -4.59
N GLN A 52 9.64 3.55 -5.05
CA GLN A 52 10.93 4.24 -4.81
C GLN A 52 11.05 5.57 -5.58
N ASN A 53 10.38 5.69 -6.73
CA ASN A 53 10.49 6.88 -7.57
C ASN A 53 9.60 8.06 -7.11
N ASN A 54 8.96 8.00 -5.93
CA ASN A 54 7.98 9.01 -5.51
C ASN A 54 7.94 9.29 -3.99
N ASP A 55 9.07 9.20 -3.30
CA ASP A 55 9.19 9.65 -1.91
C ASP A 55 10.13 10.87 -1.77
N PRO A 56 9.57 12.10 -1.70
CA PRO A 56 10.30 13.28 -1.23
C PRO A 56 10.48 13.33 0.30
N ALA A 57 10.50 12.18 0.99
CA ALA A 57 10.49 12.10 2.45
C ALA A 57 11.65 11.27 3.05
N ASP A 58 12.72 11.04 2.28
CA ASP A 58 13.96 10.39 2.73
C ASP A 58 15.19 11.31 2.49
N VAL A 59 15.03 12.60 2.86
CA VAL A 59 16.13 13.56 3.12
C VAL A 59 15.99 14.06 4.54
#